data_AF-A0A538FU46-F1
#
_entry.id   AF-A0A538FU46-F1
#
_cell.length_a   1.000
_cell.length_b   1.000
_cell.length_c   1.000
_cell.angle_alpha   90.00
_cell.angle_beta   90.00
_cell.angle_gamma   90.00
#
_symmetry.space_group_name_H-M   'P 1'
#
loop_
_entity.id
_entity.type
_entity.pdbx_description
1 polymer ?
#
loop_
_entity_poly.entity_id
_entity_poly.type
_entity_poly.pdbx_seq_one_letter_code
_entity_poly.pdbx_strand_id
1 'polypeptide(L)'
;MPLRFRGIELGRSVDLLVARDATRALGFDILCGDHAHRFLPFAVANLKDDAIEIESPLVLLDFGEFGFYREQATTLSELNGEAGEVVVERDGSIKGITPR
;
A
#
# COMPACT_ATOMS: atom_id res chain seq x y z
N MET A 1 0.11 -8.70 -3.54
CA MET A 1 0.86 -8.46 -4.81
C MET A 1 2.35 -8.29 -4.49
N PRO A 2 3.31 -8.87 -5.25
CA PRO A 2 4.74 -8.72 -4.97
C PRO A 2 5.24 -7.29 -5.26
N LEU A 3 6.22 -6.83 -4.48
CA LEU A 3 6.96 -5.60 -4.71
C LEU A 3 8.34 -5.93 -5.30
N ARG A 4 8.71 -5.29 -6.41
CA ARG A 4 9.97 -5.51 -7.10
C ARG A 4 10.80 -4.25 -7.28
N PHE A 5 12.11 -4.42 -7.16
CA PHE A 5 13.11 -3.45 -7.60
C PHE A 5 14.06 -4.12 -8.58
N ARG A 6 14.10 -3.65 -9.83
CA ARG A 6 14.94 -4.24 -10.90
C ARG A 6 14.78 -5.77 -11.03
N GLY A 7 13.54 -6.24 -10.92
CA GLY A 7 13.20 -7.67 -11.02
C GLY A 7 13.41 -8.48 -9.73
N ILE A 8 13.99 -7.90 -8.68
CA ILE A 8 14.20 -8.57 -7.38
C ILE A 8 12.97 -8.33 -6.50
N GLU A 9 12.34 -9.40 -6.01
CA GLU A 9 11.25 -9.30 -5.01
C GLU A 9 11.82 -8.81 -3.67
N LEU A 10 11.34 -7.67 -3.19
CA LEU A 10 11.74 -7.11 -1.89
C LEU A 10 10.75 -7.48 -0.77
N GLY A 11 9.50 -7.76 -1.15
CA GLY A 11 8.42 -8.05 -0.22
C GLY A 11 7.08 -8.21 -0.94
N ARG A 12 6.00 -8.27 -0.16
CA ARG A 12 4.64 -8.41 -0.65
C ARG A 12 3.73 -7.39 0.00
N SER A 13 2.91 -6.73 -0.81
CA SER A 13 1.80 -5.95 -0.29
C SER A 13 0.80 -6.88 0.39
N VAL A 14 0.53 -6.59 1.66
CA VAL A 14 -0.42 -7.30 2.53
C VAL A 14 -1.67 -6.49 2.79
N ASP A 15 -1.60 -5.15 2.72
CA ASP A 15 -2.77 -4.28 2.83
C ASP A 15 -2.54 -2.96 2.05
N LEU A 16 -3.63 -2.23 1.83
CA LEU A 16 -3.64 -0.86 1.31
C LEU A 16 -3.99 0.09 2.46
N LEU A 17 -3.16 1.10 2.67
CA LEU A 17 -3.47 2.21 3.55
C LEU A 17 -4.28 3.25 2.79
N VAL A 18 -5.40 3.64 3.37
CA VAL A 18 -6.30 4.65 2.82
C VAL A 18 -6.54 5.75 3.84
N ALA A 19 -6.90 6.93 3.34
CA ALA A 19 -7.39 8.01 4.19
C ALA A 19 -8.63 7.55 4.95
N ARG A 20 -8.80 8.01 6.19
CA ARG A 20 -9.94 7.59 7.06
C ARG A 20 -11.32 7.86 6.45
N ASP A 21 -11.43 8.85 5.58
CA ASP A 21 -12.66 9.16 4.85
C ASP A 21 -12.88 8.27 3.61
N ALA A 22 -11.99 7.30 3.39
CA ALA A 22 -12.00 6.36 2.27
C ALA A 22 -11.96 7.02 0.87
N THR A 23 -11.48 8.26 0.77
CA THR A 23 -11.43 8.99 -0.51
C THR A 23 -10.16 8.74 -1.31
N ARG A 24 -9.08 8.31 -0.64
CA ARG A 24 -7.74 8.26 -1.23
C ARG A 24 -6.89 7.11 -0.70
N ALA A 25 -6.18 6.45 -1.61
CA ALA A 25 -5.07 5.55 -1.29
C ALA A 25 -3.82 6.36 -0.91
N LEU A 26 -3.24 6.05 0.24
CA LEU A 26 -2.05 6.72 0.77
C LEU A 26 -0.79 5.90 0.49
N GLY A 27 -0.90 4.58 0.52
CA GLY A 27 0.21 3.68 0.23
C GLY A 27 -0.10 2.25 0.58
N PHE A 28 0.93 1.42 0.61
CA PHE A 28 0.82 -0.02 0.86
C PHE A 28 1.56 -0.39 2.13
N ASP A 29 1.00 -1.36 2.85
CA ASP A 29 1.75 -2.12 3.84
C ASP A 29 2.48 -3.26 3.13
N ILE A 30 3.80 -3.25 3.19
CA ILE A 30 4.68 -4.22 2.56
C ILE A 30 5.33 -5.09 3.64
N LEU A 31 5.02 -6.37 3.64
CA LEU A 31 5.78 -7.38 4.38
C LEU A 31 7.05 -7.71 3.60
N CYS A 32 8.19 -7.28 4.12
CA CYS A 32 9.50 -7.49 3.52
C CYS A 32 10.09 -8.87 3.88
N GLY A 33 11.13 -9.30 3.15
CA GLY A 33 11.78 -10.59 3.38
C GLY A 33 12.45 -10.76 4.77
N ASP A 34 12.69 -9.66 5.47
CA ASP A 34 13.17 -9.63 6.86
C ASP A 34 12.03 -9.68 7.89
N HIS A 35 10.79 -9.95 7.45
CA HIS A 35 9.56 -9.98 8.26
C HIS A 35 9.17 -8.62 8.85
N ALA A 36 9.86 -7.54 8.49
CA ALA A 36 9.45 -6.20 8.87
C ALA A 36 8.33 -5.71 7.93
N HIS A 37 7.35 -5.04 8.52
CA HIS A 37 6.40 -4.24 7.76
C HIS A 37 7.06 -2.91 7.40
N ARG A 38 6.92 -2.49 6.14
CA ARG A 38 7.35 -1.17 5.66
C ARG A 38 6.26 -0.51 4.85
N PHE A 39 6.18 0.80 4.97
CA PHE A 39 5.26 1.62 4.22
C PHE A 39 5.84 1.96 2.84
N LEU A 40 5.04 1.76 1.80
CA LEU A 40 5.33 2.23 0.45
C LEU A 40 4.32 3.32 0.05
N PRO A 41 4.73 4.58 -0.13
CA PRO A 41 3.83 5.63 -0.59
C PRO A 41 3.20 5.30 -1.95
N PHE A 42 1.89 5.54 -2.10
CA PHE A 42 1.19 5.26 -3.36
C PHE A 42 1.78 6.05 -4.53
N ALA A 43 2.20 7.30 -4.29
CA ALA A 43 2.69 8.22 -5.31
C ALA A 43 3.97 7.74 -6.04
N VAL A 44 4.72 6.81 -5.45
CA VAL A 44 5.97 6.27 -6.02
C VAL A 44 5.83 4.80 -6.43
N ALA A 45 4.64 4.22 -6.25
CA ALA A 45 4.33 2.85 -6.60
C ALA A 45 3.92 2.77 -8.09
N ASN A 46 4.69 2.03 -8.89
CA ASN A 46 4.35 1.76 -10.28
C ASN A 46 3.56 0.44 -10.33
N LEU A 47 2.23 0.55 -10.37
CA LEU A 47 1.34 -0.62 -10.40
C LEU A 47 1.37 -1.29 -11.77
N LYS A 48 1.73 -2.57 -11.79
CA LYS A 48 1.63 -3.49 -12.93
C LYS A 48 0.58 -4.55 -12.64
N ASP A 49 0.19 -5.30 -13.67
CA ASP A 49 -0.83 -6.35 -13.55
C ASP A 49 -0.43 -7.46 -12.56
N ASP A 50 0.88 -7.74 -12.40
CA ASP A 50 1.40 -8.82 -11.57
C ASP A 50 2.26 -8.37 -10.38
N ALA A 51 2.60 -7.07 -10.29
CA ALA A 51 3.54 -6.55 -9.30
C ALA A 51 3.40 -5.05 -9.06
N ILE A 52 3.95 -4.60 -7.93
CA ILE A 52 4.31 -3.20 -7.71
C ILE A 52 5.79 -3.06 -8.04
N GLU A 53 6.15 -2.09 -8.89
CA GLU A 53 7.54 -1.74 -9.15
C GLU A 53 7.91 -0.41 -8.49
N ILE A 54 9.16 -0.29 -8.05
CA ILE A 54 9.74 0.94 -7.53
C ILE A 54 11.06 1.25 -8.21
N GLU A 55 11.39 2.54 -8.32
CA GLU A 55 12.64 3.00 -8.93
C GLU A 55 13.82 3.02 -7.94
N SER A 56 13.55 2.96 -6.64
CA SER A 56 14.57 2.95 -5.59
C SER A 56 14.04 2.26 -4.33
N PRO A 57 14.81 1.37 -3.68
CA PRO A 57 14.40 0.73 -2.43
C PRO A 57 14.33 1.72 -1.24
N LEU A 58 14.94 2.90 -1.36
CA LEU A 58 14.91 3.94 -0.31
C LEU A 58 13.53 4.55 -0.09
N VAL A 59 12.57 4.25 -0.97
CA VAL A 59 11.18 4.69 -0.81
C VAL A 59 10.37 3.78 0.14
N LEU A 60 10.95 2.67 0.59
CA LEU A 60 10.37 1.82 1.64
C LEU A 60 10.73 2.38 3.00
N LEU A 61 9.69 2.81 3.71
CA LEU A 61 9.82 3.55 4.95
C LEU A 61 9.46 2.65 6.13
N ASP A 62 10.22 2.71 7.22
CA ASP A 62 9.93 1.92 8.41
C ASP A 62 8.67 2.47 9.10
N PHE A 63 7.69 1.60 9.39
CA PHE A 63 6.46 2.02 10.10
C PHE A 63 6.74 2.63 11.48
N GLY A 64 7.87 2.30 12.12
CA GLY A 64 8.27 2.88 13.40
C GLY A 64 8.52 4.39 13.35
N GLU A 65 8.86 4.94 12.19
CA GLU A 65 9.21 6.36 12.02
C GLU A 65 8.02 7.23 11.52
N PHE A 66 6.88 6.63 11.15
CA PHE A 66 5.77 7.31 10.44
C PHE A 66 4.46 7.43 11.25
N GLY A 67 4.53 7.98 12.46
CA GLY A 67 3.36 8.30 13.28
C GLY A 67 2.28 9.13 12.54
N PHE A 68 2.71 10.02 11.65
CA PHE A 68 1.82 10.88 10.83
C PHE A 68 0.83 10.09 9.96
N TYR A 69 1.27 8.98 9.32
CA TYR A 69 0.36 8.19 8.50
C TYR A 69 -0.56 7.33 9.34
N ARG A 70 -0.12 6.79 10.49
CA ARG A 70 -1.02 6.01 11.37
C ARG A 70 -2.14 6.85 11.96
N GLU A 71 -1.90 8.13 12.23
CA GLU A 71 -2.95 9.01 12.77
C GLU A 71 -4.07 9.27 11.75
N GLN A 72 -3.71 9.44 10.46
CA GLN A 72 -4.67 9.82 9.41
C GLN A 72 -5.07 8.70 8.45
N ALA A 73 -4.42 7.54 8.54
CA ALA A 73 -4.72 6.36 7.74
C ALA A 73 -5.39 5.26 8.56
N THR A 74 -6.05 4.38 7.84
CA THR A 74 -6.53 3.07 8.30
C THR A 74 -6.26 2.08 7.17
N THR A 75 -6.23 0.79 7.49
CA THR A 75 -6.07 -0.19 6.43
C THR A 75 -7.40 -0.47 5.74
N LEU A 76 -7.37 -0.92 4.48
CA LEU A 76 -8.59 -1.30 3.77
C LEU A 76 -9.29 -2.45 4.49
N SER A 77 -8.52 -3.39 5.05
CA SER A 77 -9.06 -4.50 5.83
C SER A 77 -9.81 -4.05 7.09
N GLU A 78 -9.34 -3.00 7.76
CA GLU A 78 -10.03 -2.41 8.91
C GLU A 78 -11.35 -1.73 8.52
N LEU A 79 -11.39 -1.07 7.36
CA LEU A 79 -12.60 -0.38 6.88
C LEU A 79 -13.67 -1.32 6.32
N ASN A 80 -13.27 -2.41 5.67
CA ASN A 80 -14.17 -3.20 4.83
C ASN A 80 -14.10 -4.71 5.08
N GLY A 81 -13.39 -5.15 6.13
CA GLY A 81 -13.16 -6.57 6.43
C GLY A 81 -12.06 -7.20 5.58
N GLU A 82 -11.78 -8.48 5.81
CA GLU A 82 -10.55 -9.17 5.35
C GLU A 82 -10.32 -9.25 3.82
N ALA A 83 -11.23 -8.78 2.96
CA ALA A 83 -11.08 -8.93 1.51
C ALA A 83 -12.04 -8.06 0.67
N GLY A 84 -12.05 -6.74 0.91
CA GLY A 84 -12.75 -5.81 0.02
C GLY A 84 -12.07 -5.62 -1.33
N GLU A 85 -12.83 -5.53 -2.42
CA GLU A 85 -12.30 -4.99 -3.69
C GLU A 85 -12.37 -3.46 -3.66
N VAL A 86 -11.25 -2.81 -3.98
CA VAL A 86 -11.17 -1.35 -4.11
C VAL A 86 -10.72 -0.98 -5.52
N VAL A 87 -11.40 -0.01 -6.12
CA VAL A 87 -10.97 0.59 -7.38
C VAL A 87 -10.25 1.89 -7.08
N VAL A 88 -8.93 1.88 -7.28
CA VAL A 88 -8.05 3.04 -7.09
C VAL A 88 -7.64 3.57 -8.46
N GLU A 89 -7.87 4.85 -8.71
CA GLU A 89 -7.41 5.55 -9.89
C GLU A 89 -5.90 5.82 -9.83
N ARG A 90 -5.31 6.17 -10.98
CA ARG A 90 -3.85 6.42 -11.07
C ARG A 90 -3.37 7.58 -10.19
N ASP A 91 -4.26 8.52 -9.85
CA ASP A 91 -3.95 9.64 -8.95
C ASP A 91 -4.12 9.31 -7.45
N GLY A 92 -4.51 8.06 -7.17
CA GLY A 92 -4.77 7.53 -5.84
C GLY A 92 -6.20 7.76 -5.35
N SER A 93 -7.09 8.38 -6.13
CA SER A 93 -8.50 8.53 -5.73
C SER A 93 -9.23 7.19 -5.71
N ILE A 94 -10.10 6.99 -4.73
CA ILE A 94 -10.89 5.77 -4.59
C ILE A 94 -12.26 6.00 -5.23
N LYS A 95 -12.60 5.18 -6.24
CA LYS A 95 -13.91 5.24 -6.92
C LYS A 95 -14.99 4.43 -6.22
N GLY A 96 -14.60 3.41 -5.47
CA GLY A 96 -15.54 2.54 -4.80
C GLY A 96 -14.80 1.48 -4.00
N ILE A 97 -15.38 1.13 -2.87
CA ILE A 97 -14.99 0.02 -2.02
C ILE A 97 -16.19 -0.93 -2.00
N THR A 98 -15.99 -2.16 -2.47
CA THR A 98 -17.05 -3.16 -2.49
C THR A 98 -16.78 -4.14 -1.35
N PRO A 99 -17.68 -4.27 -0.36
CA PRO A 99 -17.62 -5.37 0.60
C PRO A 99 -17.73 -6.69 -0.15
N ARG A 100 -17.06 -7.71 0.36
CA ARG A 100 -17.21 -9.06 -0.19
C ARG A 100 -18.56 -9.66 0.17
#